data_AF-A0A7L2SNZ2-F1
#
_entry.id   AF-A0A7L2SNZ2-F1
#
_cell.length_a   1.000
_cell.length_b   1.000
_cell.length_c   1.000
_cell.angle_alpha   90.00
_cell.angle_beta   90.00
_cell.angle_gamma   90.00
#
_symmetry.space_group_name_H-M   'P 1'
#
loop_
_entity.id
_entity.type
_entity.pdbx_description
1 polymer ?
#
loop_
_entity_poly.entity_id
_entity_poly.type
_entity_poly.pdbx_seq_one_letter_code
_entity_poly.pdbx_strand_id
1 'polypeptide(L)' 'MQCPGSCPPSLHEVMVQCWKREPEERPTFEYLQSFLEDYFTATEPQYQPGDNQ' A
#
# COMPACT_ATOMS: atom_id res chain seq x y z
N MET A 1 10.20 6.61 -5.95
CA MET A 1 10.22 5.26 -6.56
C MET A 1 9.09 5.16 -7.56
N GLN A 2 9.23 4.32 -8.58
CA GLN A 2 8.19 4.11 -9.59
C GLN A 2 7.23 3.02 -9.13
N CYS A 3 5.93 3.21 -9.37
CA CYS A 3 4.91 2.22 -9.07
C CYS A 3 4.99 1.04 -10.05
N PRO A 4 4.98 -0.23 -9.59
CA PRO A 4 4.85 -1.38 -10.49
C PRO A 4 3.54 -1.35 -11.29
N GLY A 5 3.55 -1.86 -12.53
CA GLY A 5 2.45 -1.71 -13.47
C GLY A 5 1.09 -2.30 -13.03
N SER A 6 1.09 -3.34 -12.21
CA SER A 6 -0.13 -3.97 -11.66
C SER A 6 -0.37 -3.65 -10.18
N CYS A 7 0.43 -2.75 -9.59
CA CYS A 7 0.28 -2.36 -8.20
C CYS A 7 -0.79 -1.26 -8.08
N PRO A 8 -1.81 -1.42 -7.22
CA PRO A 8 -2.77 -0.35 -7.01
C PRO A 8 -2.07 0.89 -6.42
N PRO A 9 -2.48 2.11 -6.81
CA PRO A 9 -1.85 3.34 -6.33
C PRO A 9 -1.81 3.47 -4.81
N SER A 10 -2.90 3.06 -4.13
CA SER A 10 -3.03 3.10 -2.68
C SER A 10 -1.99 2.24 -1.95
N LEU A 11 -1.63 1.08 -2.51
CA LEU A 11 -0.58 0.23 -1.94
C LEU A 11 0.81 0.83 -2.15
N HIS A 12 1.07 1.39 -3.34
CA HIS A 12 2.34 2.09 -3.61
C HIS A 12 2.51 3.32 -2.72
N GLU A 13 1.45 4.06 -2.42
CA GLU A 13 1.51 5.18 -1.48
C GLU A 13 1.96 4.75 -0.09
N VAL A 14 1.46 3.62 0.43
CA VAL A 14 1.94 3.08 1.71
C VAL A 14 3.42 2.67 1.63
N MET A 15 3.88 2.09 0.52
CA MET A 15 5.31 1.82 0.33
C MET A 15 6.14 3.11 0.37
N VAL A 16 5.69 4.19 -0.29
CA VAL A 16 6.36 5.49 -0.25
C VAL A 16 6.42 6.06 1.17
N GLN A 17 5.38 5.86 1.99
CA GLN A 17 5.39 6.24 3.40
C GLN A 17 6.43 5.44 4.22
N CYS A 18 6.57 4.14 3.96
CA CYS A 18 7.59 3.29 4.59
C CYS A 18 9.03 3.72 4.23
N TRP A 19 9.23 4.35 3.07
CA TRP A 19 10.54 4.77 2.56
C TRP A 19 10.87 6.25 2.84
N LYS A 20 10.13 6.92 3.71
CA LYS A 20 10.47 8.30 4.11
C LYS A 20 11.88 8.38 4.69
N ARG A 21 12.55 9.49 4.38
CA ARG A 21 13.93 9.77 4.82
C ARG A 21 14.02 9.75 6.34
N GLU A 22 13.15 10.53 6.99
CA GLU A 22 13.07 10.62 8.44
C GLU A 22 12.35 9.38 9.01
N PRO A 23 13.00 8.60 9.90
CA PRO A 23 12.40 7.40 10.50
C PRO A 23 11.10 7.66 11.25
N GLU A 24 10.97 8.80 11.92
CA GLU A 24 9.81 9.21 12.71
C GLU A 24 8.56 9.50 11.87
N GLU A 25 8.72 9.73 10.56
CA GLU A 25 7.58 9.97 9.66
C GLU A 25 7.02 8.67 9.06
N ARG A 26 7.70 7.53 9.29
CA ARG A 26 7.31 6.22 8.77
C ARG A 26 6.14 5.67 9.62
N PRO A 27 5.22 4.91 8.99
CA PRO A 27 4.13 4.29 9.73
C PRO A 27 4.64 3.25 10.72
N THR A 28 3.86 3.01 11.77
CA THR A 28 4.10 1.89 12.70
C THR A 28 3.67 0.58 12.06
N PHE A 29 4.22 -0.54 12.57
CA PHE A 29 3.75 -1.86 12.14
C PHE A 29 2.28 -2.11 12.48
N GLU A 30 1.77 -1.53 13.57
CA GLU A 30 0.35 -1.60 13.94
C GLU A 30 -0.55 -0.97 12.87
N TYR A 31 -0.18 0.22 12.37
CA TYR A 31 -0.90 0.86 11.27
C TYR A 31 -0.82 0.02 9.99
N LEU A 32 0.37 -0.45 9.64
CA LEU A 32 0.57 -1.26 8.43
C LEU A 32 -0.26 -2.55 8.47
N GLN A 33 -0.33 -3.19 9.63
CA GLN A 33 -1.13 -4.40 9.82
C GLN A 33 -2.61 -4.11 9.57
N SER A 34 -3.19 -3.14 10.29
CA SER A 34 -4.61 -2.79 10.13
C SER A 34 -4.93 -2.35 8.69
N PHE A 35 -4.08 -1.54 8.07
CA PHE A 35 -4.27 -1.12 6.68
C PHE A 35 -4.31 -2.30 5.71
N LEU A 36 -3.40 -3.26 5.85
CA LEU A 36 -3.32 -4.41 4.95
C LEU A 36 -4.43 -5.44 5.19
N GLU A 37 -4.87 -5.61 6.44
CA GLU A 37 -6.01 -6.48 6.79
C GLU A 37 -7.33 -5.96 6.18
N ASP A 38 -7.54 -4.64 6.20
CA ASP A 38 -8.74 -3.99 5.68
C ASP A 38 -8.62 -3.56 4.20
N TYR A 39 -7.53 -3.89 3.53
CA TYR A 39 -7.18 -3.29 2.25
C TYR A 39 -8.27 -3.48 1.17
N PHE A 40 -8.77 -4.71 1.02
CA PHE A 40 -9.78 -5.03 0.00
C PHE A 40 -11.23 -4.73 0.42
N THR A 41 -11.47 -4.34 1.66
CA THR A 41 -12.82 -4.01 2.17
C THR A 41 -13.01 -2.51 2.31
N ALA A 42 -11.98 -1.79 2.74
CA ALA A 42 -12.04 -0.36 3.04
C ALA A 42 -11.29 0.51 2.03
N THR A 43 -10.23 0.01 1.38
CA THR A 43 -9.32 0.83 0.54
C THR A 43 -9.49 0.56 -0.96
N GLU A 44 -9.55 -0.69 -1.39
CA GLU A 44 -9.78 -1.10 -2.79
C GLU A 44 -10.98 -2.05 -2.93
N PRO A 45 -12.22 -1.61 -2.59
CA PRO A 45 -13.39 -2.48 -2.62
C PRO A 45 -13.78 -2.94 -4.03
N GLN A 46 -13.24 -2.33 -5.09
CA GLN A 46 -13.46 -2.71 -6.49
C GLN A 46 -12.29 -3.46 -7.12
N TYR A 47 -11.35 -3.98 -6.33
CA TYR A 47 -10.22 -4.74 -6.87
C TYR A 47 -10.69 -5.90 -7.77
N GLN A 48 -10.12 -5.99 -8.96
CA GLN A 48 -10.26 -7.14 -9.85
C GLN A 48 -8.88 -7.78 -10.05
N PRO A 49 -8.77 -9.12 -10.02
CA PRO A 49 -7.51 -9.80 -10.31
C PRO A 49 -7.04 -9.45 -11.72
N GLY A 50 -5.85 -8.85 -11.83
CA GLY A 50 -5.20 -8.59 -13.13
C GLY A 50 -4.37 -9.79 -13.59
N ASP A 51 -4.32 -10.01 -14.91
CA ASP A 51 -3.38 -10.97 -15.54
C ASP A 51 -1.97 -10.38 -15.47
N ASN A 52 -1.18 -10.81 -14.48
CA ASN A 52 0.23 -10.42 -14.34
C ASN A 52 1.09 -11.22 -15.34
N GLN A 53 1.19 -10.74 -16.58
CA GLN A 53 2.12 -11.28 -17.59
C GLN A 53 3.50 -10.59 -17.49
#